data_AF-A0A8D1PGN2-F1
#
_entry.id   AF-A0A8D1PGN2-F1
#
_cell.length_a   1.000
_cell.length_b   1.000
_cell.length_c   1.000
_cell.angle_alpha   90.00
_cell.angle_beta   90.00
_cell.angle_gamma   90.00
#
_symmetry.space_group_name_H-M   'P 1'
#
loop_
_entity.id
_entity.type
_entity.pdbx_description
1 polymer ?
#
loop_
_entity_poly.entity_id
_entity_poly.type
_entity_poly.pdbx_seq_one_letter_code
_entity_poly.pdbx_strand_id
1 'polypeptide(L)'
;MSMILFACVVRVRDGLPLSASTDFYHTQDFLECRRRLKTLALRLAQYPGRGSAKGRDFSIHFSSSRDVACMAICSHQCPSAMAFYFLETLWWEFTASYDTTCIGLASRPYAFLEFDSVIQKVKWHFNYVSSTQMENSLEKIQEDLKFQPPVVLTLEDTDVANGVMNGHTRMHLEPAPNFRMEPVTALGVLSLILNIMCAALNLIRGIHLAEHSLQDPGSQFCWLDQTS
;
A
#
# COMPACT_ATOMS: atom_id res chain seq x y z
N MET A 1 1.68 -19.20 -19.04
CA MET A 1 2.26 -18.04 -18.33
C MET A 1 1.09 -17.24 -17.78
N SER A 2 1.19 -16.73 -16.55
CA SER A 2 0.12 -15.90 -15.96
C SER A 2 -0.06 -14.61 -16.75
N MET A 3 -1.29 -14.32 -17.15
CA MET A 3 -1.64 -13.14 -17.95
C MET A 3 -1.99 -11.95 -17.05
N ILE A 4 -2.59 -12.20 -15.89
CA ILE A 4 -2.93 -11.21 -14.86
C ILE A 4 -1.92 -11.32 -13.73
N LEU A 5 -1.18 -10.25 -13.48
CA LEU A 5 -0.01 -10.25 -12.59
C LEU A 5 -0.33 -9.62 -11.23
N PHE A 6 -1.10 -8.54 -11.21
CA PHE A 6 -1.47 -7.85 -9.99
C PHE A 6 -2.89 -7.31 -10.10
N ALA A 7 -3.60 -7.27 -8.98
CA ALA A 7 -4.92 -6.68 -8.90
C ALA A 7 -5.10 -5.94 -7.58
N CYS A 8 -5.92 -4.90 -7.61
CA CYS A 8 -6.31 -4.19 -6.40
C CYS A 8 -7.72 -3.62 -6.52
N VAL A 9 -8.32 -3.40 -5.35
CA VAL A 9 -9.59 -2.72 -5.18
C VAL A 9 -9.29 -1.39 -4.50
N VAL A 10 -9.79 -0.30 -5.07
CA VAL A 10 -9.58 1.06 -4.58
C VAL A 10 -10.92 1.80 -4.48
N ARG A 11 -10.97 2.80 -3.61
CA ARG A 11 -12.11 3.71 -3.55
C ARG A 11 -11.97 4.80 -4.61
N VAL A 12 -13.05 5.06 -5.34
CA VAL A 12 -13.02 5.93 -6.54
C VAL A 12 -12.72 7.38 -6.19
N ARG A 13 -13.30 7.90 -5.12
CA ARG A 13 -13.24 9.33 -4.78
C ARG A 13 -11.84 9.87 -4.47
N ASP A 14 -10.99 9.03 -3.89
CA ASP A 14 -9.67 9.43 -3.35
C ASP A 14 -8.54 8.47 -3.73
N GLY A 15 -8.85 7.38 -4.45
CA GLY A 15 -7.88 6.35 -4.80
C GLY A 15 -7.37 5.54 -3.60
N LEU A 16 -8.06 5.57 -2.45
CA LEU A 16 -7.64 4.84 -1.26
C LEU A 16 -7.59 3.34 -1.57
N PRO A 17 -6.43 2.66 -1.42
CA PRO A 17 -6.37 1.23 -1.63
C PRO A 17 -7.16 0.52 -0.53
N LEU A 18 -8.13 -0.30 -0.93
CA LEU A 18 -8.99 -1.07 -0.03
C LEU A 18 -8.43 -2.47 0.19
N SER A 19 -7.97 -3.11 -0.89
CA SER A 19 -7.30 -4.41 -0.88
C SER A 19 -6.43 -4.59 -2.13
N ALA A 20 -5.46 -5.48 -2.10
CA ALA A 20 -4.60 -5.79 -3.24
C ALA A 20 -3.98 -7.18 -3.15
N SER A 21 -3.60 -7.73 -4.30
CA SER A 21 -2.89 -8.99 -4.37
C SER A 21 -1.47 -8.87 -3.83
N THR A 22 -1.06 -9.84 -3.00
CA THR A 22 0.29 -9.97 -2.45
C THR A 22 1.22 -10.75 -3.37
N ASP A 23 1.59 -10.16 -4.52
CA ASP A 23 2.50 -10.80 -5.47
C ASP A 23 3.89 -10.14 -5.49
N PHE A 24 4.92 -10.99 -5.50
CA PHE A 24 6.31 -10.57 -5.58
C PHE A 24 6.79 -10.59 -7.04
N TYR A 25 6.70 -9.44 -7.69
CA TYR A 25 7.32 -9.19 -9.00
C TYR A 25 8.39 -8.11 -8.84
N HIS A 26 9.65 -8.47 -9.10
CA HIS A 26 10.81 -7.60 -8.86
C HIS A 26 11.37 -6.94 -10.12
N THR A 27 10.80 -7.18 -11.30
CA THR A 27 11.22 -6.51 -12.53
C THR A 27 10.97 -5.01 -12.41
N GLN A 28 11.97 -4.20 -12.78
CA GLN A 28 11.92 -2.75 -12.69
C GLN A 28 10.70 -2.16 -13.45
N ASP A 29 10.42 -2.69 -14.64
CA ASP A 29 9.28 -2.28 -15.47
C ASP A 29 7.93 -2.52 -14.76
N PHE A 30 7.82 -3.62 -14.02
CA PHE A 30 6.62 -3.93 -13.25
C PHE A 30 6.44 -2.96 -12.07
N LEU A 31 7.52 -2.64 -11.35
CA LEU A 31 7.49 -1.66 -10.26
C LEU A 31 7.10 -0.26 -10.75
N GLU A 32 7.56 0.11 -11.94
CA GLU A 32 7.16 1.35 -12.59
C GLU A 32 5.68 1.34 -13.01
N CYS A 33 5.22 0.25 -13.63
CA CYS A 33 3.81 0.05 -13.94
C CYS A 33 2.93 0.14 -12.68
N ARG A 34 3.38 -0.43 -11.56
CA ARG A 34 2.69 -0.35 -10.26
C ARG A 34 2.66 1.07 -9.70
N ARG A 35 3.71 1.88 -9.91
CA ARG A 35 3.70 3.32 -9.56
C ARG A 35 2.67 4.08 -10.40
N ARG A 36 2.65 3.85 -11.71
CA ARG A 36 1.67 4.45 -12.64
C ARG A 36 0.24 4.07 -12.27
N LEU A 37 -0.01 2.82 -11.90
CA LEU A 37 -1.31 2.35 -11.42
C LEU A 37 -1.77 3.13 -10.17
N LYS A 38 -0.87 3.37 -9.21
CA LYS A 38 -1.20 4.18 -8.01
C LYS A 38 -1.57 5.62 -8.37
N THR A 39 -0.82 6.25 -9.28
CA THR A 39 -1.16 7.61 -9.73
C THR A 39 -2.50 7.65 -10.46
N LEU A 40 -2.80 6.63 -11.26
CA LEU A 40 -4.09 6.48 -11.93
C LEU A 40 -5.23 6.30 -10.93
N ALA A 41 -5.03 5.51 -9.87
CA ALA A 41 -6.02 5.29 -8.81
C ALA A 41 -6.49 6.61 -8.18
N LEU A 42 -5.58 7.56 -7.96
CA LEU A 42 -5.88 8.89 -7.40
C LEU A 42 -6.73 9.78 -8.32
N ARG A 43 -6.79 9.47 -9.63
CA ARG A 43 -7.50 10.26 -10.64
C ARG A 43 -8.73 9.55 -11.20
N LEU A 44 -9.11 8.39 -10.66
CA LEU A 44 -10.21 7.57 -11.19
C LEU A 44 -11.54 8.33 -11.31
N ALA A 45 -11.85 9.22 -10.38
CA ALA A 45 -13.06 10.04 -10.42
C ALA A 45 -13.14 10.97 -11.65
N GLN A 46 -12.02 11.22 -12.35
CA GLN A 46 -11.96 12.07 -13.56
C GLN A 46 -12.21 11.27 -14.85
N TYR A 47 -12.10 9.94 -14.78
CA TYR A 47 -12.26 9.07 -15.93
C TYR A 47 -13.66 8.42 -15.91
N PRO A 48 -14.20 8.02 -17.07
CA PRO A 48 -15.43 7.24 -17.08
C PRO A 48 -15.23 5.87 -16.43
N GLY A 49 -16.33 5.14 -16.25
CA GLY A 49 -16.41 3.85 -15.56
C GLY A 49 -15.42 2.76 -15.98
N ARG A 50 -14.67 2.90 -17.09
CA ARG A 50 -13.74 1.90 -17.61
C ARG A 50 -12.61 2.53 -18.40
N GLY A 51 -11.41 1.98 -18.27
CA GLY A 51 -10.27 2.45 -19.04
C GLY A 51 -9.11 1.46 -19.09
N SER A 52 -8.17 1.75 -19.98
CA SER A 52 -6.96 0.95 -20.22
C SER A 52 -5.77 1.84 -20.56
N ALA A 53 -4.65 1.61 -19.90
CA ALA A 53 -3.39 2.26 -20.20
C ALA A 53 -2.38 1.20 -20.66
N LYS A 54 -1.97 1.27 -21.93
CA LYS A 54 -1.07 0.27 -22.53
C LYS A 54 0.38 0.72 -22.37
N GLY A 55 1.22 -0.14 -21.79
CA GLY A 55 2.66 -0.01 -21.79
C GLY A 55 3.31 -0.97 -22.78
N ARG A 56 4.64 -1.11 -22.67
CA ARG A 56 5.43 -2.03 -23.52
C ARG A 56 5.15 -3.49 -23.17
N ASP A 57 5.46 -3.86 -21.93
CA ASP A 57 5.35 -5.26 -21.48
C ASP A 57 4.09 -5.52 -20.66
N PHE A 58 3.53 -4.46 -20.08
CA PHE A 58 2.37 -4.51 -19.19
C PHE A 58 1.29 -3.51 -19.61
N SER A 59 0.04 -3.86 -19.37
CA SER A 59 -1.11 -2.98 -19.47
C SER A 59 -1.81 -2.84 -18.12
N ILE A 60 -2.34 -1.65 -17.86
CA ILE A 60 -3.21 -1.38 -16.71
C ILE A 60 -4.64 -1.33 -17.22
N HIS A 61 -5.55 -2.06 -16.58
CA HIS A 61 -6.98 -2.01 -16.82
C HIS A 61 -7.69 -1.59 -15.54
N PHE A 62 -8.73 -0.77 -15.66
CA PHE A 62 -9.59 -0.42 -14.52
C PHE A 62 -11.06 -0.41 -14.92
N SER A 63 -11.91 -0.77 -13.96
CA SER A 63 -13.37 -0.65 -14.04
C SER A 63 -13.87 -0.09 -12.71
N SER A 64 -14.60 1.02 -12.77
CA SER A 64 -15.21 1.71 -11.63
C SER A 64 -16.74 1.63 -11.72
N SER A 65 -17.34 1.27 -10.59
CA SER A 65 -18.79 1.24 -10.42
C SER A 65 -19.13 1.73 -9.02
N ARG A 66 -19.96 2.78 -8.96
CA ARG A 66 -20.25 3.55 -7.74
C ARG A 66 -18.96 4.11 -7.11
N ASP A 67 -18.69 3.82 -5.84
CA ASP A 67 -17.53 4.32 -5.10
C ASP A 67 -16.36 3.32 -5.07
N VAL A 68 -16.45 2.21 -5.81
CA VAL A 68 -15.41 1.16 -5.83
C VAL A 68 -14.90 0.96 -7.25
N ALA A 69 -13.59 0.85 -7.40
CA ALA A 69 -12.95 0.46 -8.63
C ALA A 69 -12.03 -0.74 -8.42
N CYS A 70 -12.04 -1.63 -9.40
CA CYS A 70 -11.06 -2.70 -9.50
C CYS A 70 -10.03 -2.31 -10.58
N MET A 71 -8.76 -2.56 -10.30
CA MET A 71 -7.65 -2.31 -11.21
C MET A 71 -6.76 -3.53 -11.31
N ALA A 72 -6.18 -3.77 -12.48
CA ALA A 72 -5.25 -4.88 -12.71
C ALA A 72 -4.05 -4.46 -13.57
N ILE A 73 -2.91 -5.09 -13.31
CA ILE A 73 -1.73 -5.10 -14.19
C ILE A 73 -1.71 -6.45 -14.90
N CYS A 74 -1.75 -6.41 -16.22
CA CYS A 74 -1.73 -7.58 -17.07
C CYS A 74 -0.47 -7.58 -17.96
N SER A 75 -0.04 -8.76 -18.39
CA SER A 75 0.88 -8.91 -19.52
C SER A 75 0.24 -8.33 -20.79
N HIS A 76 1.04 -7.77 -21.69
CA HIS A 76 0.56 -7.25 -22.99
C HIS A 76 -0.20 -8.28 -23.84
N GLN A 77 0.01 -9.58 -23.58
CA GLN A 77 -0.66 -10.69 -24.27
C GLN A 77 -2.08 -10.93 -23.75
N CYS A 78 -2.46 -10.35 -22.60
CA CYS A 78 -3.78 -10.54 -22.00
C CYS A 78 -4.86 -9.89 -22.87
N PRO A 79 -5.87 -10.65 -23.34
CA PRO A 79 -7.01 -10.08 -24.04
C PRO A 79 -7.76 -9.09 -23.16
N SER A 80 -8.13 -7.92 -23.70
CA SER A 80 -8.82 -6.91 -22.90
C SER A 80 -10.15 -7.43 -22.33
N ALA A 81 -10.90 -8.22 -23.09
CA ALA A 81 -12.14 -8.85 -22.60
C ALA A 81 -11.91 -9.73 -21.36
N MET A 82 -10.78 -10.45 -21.30
CA MET A 82 -10.42 -11.27 -20.13
C MET A 82 -10.09 -10.39 -18.93
N ALA A 83 -9.34 -9.30 -19.14
CA ALA A 83 -9.03 -8.34 -18.09
C ALA A 83 -10.29 -7.69 -17.52
N PHE A 84 -11.22 -7.23 -18.36
CA PHE A 84 -12.47 -6.62 -17.90
C PHE A 84 -13.39 -7.63 -17.21
N TYR A 85 -13.46 -8.87 -17.70
CA TYR A 85 -14.25 -9.91 -17.04
C TYR A 85 -13.69 -10.25 -15.65
N PHE A 86 -12.36 -10.30 -15.52
CA PHE A 86 -11.69 -10.45 -14.23
C PHE A 86 -12.05 -9.30 -13.27
N LEU A 87 -12.01 -8.05 -13.74
CA LEU A 87 -12.35 -6.88 -12.92
C LEU A 87 -13.81 -6.87 -12.46
N GLU A 88 -14.75 -7.24 -13.34
CA GLU A 88 -16.16 -7.38 -12.96
C GLU A 88 -16.36 -8.46 -11.91
N THR A 89 -15.68 -9.60 -12.07
CA THR A 89 -15.75 -10.70 -11.09
C THR A 89 -15.25 -10.25 -9.72
N LEU A 90 -14.11 -9.54 -9.67
CA LEU A 90 -13.59 -8.99 -8.42
C LEU A 90 -14.54 -7.97 -7.79
N TRP A 91 -15.15 -7.10 -8.59
CA TRP A 91 -16.07 -6.10 -8.09
C TRP A 91 -17.31 -6.74 -7.46
N TRP A 92 -17.86 -7.78 -8.09
CA TRP A 92 -18.99 -8.54 -7.53
C TRP A 92 -18.64 -9.23 -6.22
N GLU A 93 -17.51 -9.94 -6.16
CA GLU A 93 -17.05 -10.60 -4.95
C GLU A 93 -16.80 -9.59 -3.81
N PHE A 94 -16.21 -8.43 -4.12
CA PHE A 94 -15.93 -7.40 -3.12
C PHE A 94 -17.19 -6.77 -2.54
N THR A 95 -18.15 -6.41 -3.41
CA THR A 95 -19.41 -5.79 -2.99
C THR A 95 -20.39 -6.76 -2.35
N ALA A 96 -20.24 -8.07 -2.61
CA ALA A 96 -20.93 -9.12 -1.87
C ALA A 96 -20.33 -9.36 -0.47
N SER A 97 -19.03 -9.10 -0.30
CA SER A 97 -18.31 -9.36 0.95
C SER A 97 -18.37 -8.19 1.94
N TYR A 98 -18.50 -6.96 1.46
CA TYR A 98 -18.38 -5.76 2.29
C TYR A 98 -19.47 -4.72 2.04
N ASP A 99 -19.98 -4.15 3.13
CA ASP A 99 -20.98 -3.11 3.09
C ASP A 99 -20.44 -1.79 2.53
N THR A 100 -21.26 -1.14 1.71
CA THR A 100 -20.95 0.16 1.11
C THR A 100 -20.65 1.25 2.15
N THR A 101 -21.31 1.22 3.31
CA THR A 101 -21.06 2.15 4.43
C THR A 101 -19.65 1.99 5.00
N CYS A 102 -19.20 0.75 5.22
CA CYS A 102 -17.86 0.46 5.74
C CYS A 102 -16.78 0.88 4.75
N ILE A 103 -17.00 0.61 3.46
CA ILE A 103 -16.12 1.07 2.37
C ILE A 103 -16.03 2.61 2.35
N GLY A 104 -17.17 3.29 2.50
CA GLY A 104 -17.25 4.75 2.53
C GLY A 104 -16.61 5.39 3.77
N LEU A 105 -16.52 4.67 4.89
CA LEU A 105 -15.92 5.18 6.14
C LEU A 105 -14.44 4.81 6.31
N ALA A 106 -13.92 3.89 5.50
CA ALA A 106 -12.53 3.47 5.57
C ALA A 106 -11.58 4.68 5.41
N SER A 107 -10.62 4.81 6.33
CA SER A 107 -9.60 5.88 6.31
C SER A 107 -8.19 5.34 6.19
N ARG A 108 -7.99 4.05 6.48
CA ARG A 108 -6.67 3.40 6.44
C ARG A 108 -6.45 2.72 5.09
N PRO A 109 -5.26 2.85 4.49
CA PRO A 109 -4.86 2.01 3.36
C PRO A 109 -4.96 0.53 3.72
N TYR A 110 -5.50 -0.25 2.80
CA TYR A 110 -5.76 -1.68 2.95
C TYR A 110 -6.60 -2.00 4.18
N ALA A 111 -7.75 -1.33 4.33
CA ALA A 111 -8.68 -1.64 5.42
C ALA A 111 -9.36 -3.02 5.29
N PHE A 112 -9.26 -3.67 4.12
CA PHE A 112 -9.91 -4.94 3.78
C PHE A 112 -8.88 -5.98 3.28
N LEU A 113 -7.86 -6.24 4.09
CA LEU A 113 -6.73 -7.12 3.73
C LEU A 113 -7.16 -8.57 3.51
N GLU A 114 -8.21 -9.03 4.19
CA GLU A 114 -8.70 -10.41 4.10
C GLU A 114 -9.15 -10.78 2.69
N PHE A 115 -9.56 -9.77 1.91
CA PHE A 115 -9.99 -9.94 0.52
C PHE A 115 -8.86 -10.36 -0.43
N ASP A 116 -7.58 -10.23 -0.05
CA ASP A 116 -6.44 -10.73 -0.84
C ASP A 116 -6.63 -12.21 -1.22
N SER A 117 -7.13 -13.03 -0.29
CA SER A 117 -7.41 -14.45 -0.54
C SER A 117 -8.40 -14.67 -1.71
N VAL A 118 -9.43 -13.82 -1.81
CA VAL A 118 -10.41 -13.84 -2.90
C VAL A 118 -9.76 -13.36 -4.20
N ILE A 119 -8.99 -12.28 -4.15
CA ILE A 119 -8.24 -11.78 -5.32
C ILE A 119 -7.34 -12.88 -5.88
N GLN A 120 -6.59 -13.58 -5.03
CA GLN A 120 -5.70 -14.67 -5.43
C GLN A 120 -6.47 -15.84 -6.05
N LYS A 121 -7.61 -16.25 -5.46
CA LYS A 121 -8.48 -17.30 -6.00
C LYS A 121 -9.01 -16.96 -7.39
N VAL A 122 -9.56 -15.75 -7.57
CA VAL A 122 -10.09 -15.29 -8.86
C VAL A 122 -8.95 -15.17 -9.88
N LYS A 123 -7.81 -14.58 -9.49
CA LYS A 123 -6.65 -14.44 -10.37
C LYS A 123 -6.11 -15.80 -10.83
N TRP A 124 -6.07 -16.80 -9.93
CA TRP A 124 -5.68 -18.16 -10.27
C TRP A 124 -6.66 -18.76 -11.30
N HIS A 125 -7.97 -18.61 -11.09
CA HIS A 125 -8.98 -19.10 -12.01
C HIS A 125 -8.76 -18.55 -13.43
N PHE A 126 -8.60 -17.23 -13.57
CA PHE A 126 -8.40 -16.61 -14.89
C PHE A 126 -7.06 -16.90 -15.55
N ASN A 127 -6.00 -17.20 -14.78
CA ASN A 127 -4.68 -17.49 -15.33
C ASN A 127 -4.46 -18.96 -15.73
N TYR A 128 -5.18 -19.90 -15.11
CA TYR A 128 -4.92 -21.33 -15.26
C TYR A 128 -6.11 -22.14 -15.80
N VAL A 129 -7.34 -21.64 -15.69
CA VAL A 129 -8.49 -22.28 -16.33
C VAL A 129 -8.48 -21.94 -17.81
N SER A 130 -8.73 -22.95 -18.65
CA SER A 130 -8.76 -22.78 -20.10
C SER A 130 -9.79 -21.74 -20.51
N SER A 131 -9.39 -20.79 -21.36
CA SER A 131 -10.28 -19.79 -21.94
C SER A 131 -11.51 -20.41 -22.61
N THR A 132 -11.40 -21.65 -23.10
CA THR A 132 -12.50 -22.41 -23.73
C THR A 132 -13.69 -22.65 -22.79
N GLN A 133 -13.46 -22.77 -21.49
CA GLN A 133 -14.54 -22.92 -20.50
C GLN A 133 -15.28 -21.60 -20.25
N MET A 134 -14.70 -20.49 -20.70
CA MET A 134 -15.13 -19.12 -20.44
C MET A 134 -15.57 -18.39 -21.71
N GLU A 135 -15.56 -19.07 -22.87
CA GLU A 135 -15.76 -18.49 -24.20
C GLU A 135 -17.06 -17.69 -24.31
N ASN A 136 -18.19 -18.28 -23.93
CA ASN A 136 -19.50 -17.60 -24.00
C ASN A 136 -19.52 -16.30 -23.18
N SER A 137 -18.93 -16.29 -21.99
CA SER A 137 -18.84 -15.10 -21.14
C SER A 137 -17.87 -14.07 -21.72
N LEU A 138 -16.76 -14.53 -22.28
CA LEU A 138 -15.76 -13.68 -22.89
C LEU A 138 -16.29 -12.99 -24.15
N GLU A 139 -17.07 -13.69 -24.98
CA GLU A 139 -17.75 -13.14 -26.15
C GLU A 139 -18.71 -12.02 -25.77
N LYS A 140 -19.53 -12.24 -24.73
CA LYS A 140 -20.45 -11.21 -24.21
C LYS A 140 -19.70 -9.95 -23.76
N ILE A 141 -18.61 -10.10 -23.01
CA ILE A 141 -17.79 -8.97 -22.58
C ILE A 141 -17.11 -8.31 -23.79
N GLN A 142 -16.65 -9.09 -24.76
CA GLN A 142 -16.04 -8.57 -25.97
C GLN A 142 -17.02 -7.75 -26.82
N GLU A 143 -18.29 -8.16 -26.89
CA GLU A 143 -19.38 -7.39 -27.50
C GLU A 143 -19.65 -6.11 -26.72
N ASP A 144 -19.79 -6.17 -25.40
CA ASP A 144 -19.99 -4.97 -24.56
C ASP A 144 -18.85 -3.96 -24.74
N LEU A 145 -17.61 -4.43 -24.82
CA LEU A 145 -16.45 -3.57 -25.10
C LEU A 145 -16.46 -2.95 -26.51
N LYS A 146 -17.13 -3.57 -27.48
CA LYS A 146 -17.34 -2.95 -28.81
C LYS A 146 -18.39 -1.85 -28.75
N PHE A 147 -19.46 -2.06 -27.98
CA PHE A 147 -20.52 -1.07 -27.80
C PHE A 147 -20.07 0.11 -26.92
N GLN A 148 -19.28 -0.17 -25.88
CA GLN A 148 -18.77 0.80 -24.93
C GLN A 148 -17.26 0.58 -24.73
N PRO A 149 -16.43 1.16 -25.62
CA PRO A 149 -14.99 0.99 -25.56
C PRO A 149 -14.42 1.65 -24.29
N PRO A 150 -13.40 1.03 -23.67
CA PRO A 150 -12.70 1.64 -22.55
C PRO A 150 -11.92 2.87 -23.00
N VAL A 151 -11.82 3.89 -22.14
CA VAL A 151 -10.96 5.04 -22.43
C VAL A 151 -9.51 4.58 -22.47
N VAL A 152 -8.82 4.93 -23.55
CA VAL A 152 -7.39 4.64 -23.74
C VAL A 152 -6.59 5.80 -23.17
N LEU A 153 -5.74 5.52 -22.19
CA LEU A 153 -4.88 6.50 -21.55
C LEU A 153 -3.44 6.32 -22.01
N THR A 154 -2.76 7.44 -22.29
CA THR A 154 -1.32 7.48 -22.52
C THR A 154 -0.59 7.44 -21.17
N LEU A 155 0.39 6.56 -21.04
CA LEU A 155 1.17 6.39 -19.80
C LEU A 155 2.13 7.55 -19.49
N GLU A 156 2.16 8.59 -20.33
CA GLU A 156 3.13 9.69 -20.29
C GLU A 156 2.72 10.86 -19.37
N ASP A 157 1.47 10.89 -18.87
CA ASP A 157 0.95 11.98 -18.02
C ASP A 157 1.29 11.85 -16.52
N THR A 158 2.09 10.86 -16.13
CA THR A 158 2.40 10.59 -14.71
C THR A 158 3.74 11.14 -14.21
N ASP A 159 4.62 11.63 -15.10
CA ASP A 159 5.92 12.18 -14.70
C ASP A 159 5.87 13.65 -14.25
N VAL A 160 4.73 14.33 -14.40
CA VAL A 160 4.60 15.76 -14.05
C VAL A 160 4.27 15.99 -12.56
N ALA A 161 3.95 14.95 -11.79
CA ALA A 161 3.49 15.12 -10.40
C ALA A 161 4.62 15.29 -9.36
N ASN A 162 5.90 15.15 -9.73
CA ASN A 162 7.03 15.37 -8.83
C ASN A 162 7.69 16.77 -8.98
N GLY A 163 7.13 17.66 -9.80
CA GLY A 163 7.80 18.93 -10.15
C GLY A 163 7.08 20.24 -9.80
N VAL A 164 5.75 20.34 -9.87
CA VAL A 164 5.09 21.67 -9.82
C VAL A 164 3.70 21.59 -9.19
N MET A 165 3.58 21.91 -7.90
CA MET A 165 2.30 22.35 -7.32
C MET A 165 2.52 23.40 -6.23
N ASN A 166 3.22 24.48 -6.59
CA ASN A 166 3.07 25.78 -5.92
C ASN A 166 2.04 26.59 -6.72
N GLY A 167 0.76 26.42 -6.38
CA GLY A 167 -0.34 27.21 -6.90
C GLY A 167 -1.37 27.38 -5.80
N HIS A 168 -1.39 28.56 -5.19
CA HIS A 168 -2.29 28.93 -4.11
C HIS A 168 -3.77 28.78 -4.50
N THR A 169 -4.54 28.02 -3.71
CA THR A 169 -5.94 28.34 -3.45
C THR A 169 -6.22 28.07 -1.98
N ARG A 170 -6.49 29.16 -1.26
CA ARG A 170 -6.65 29.24 0.19
C ARG A 170 -8.06 28.73 0.55
N MET A 171 -8.18 27.44 0.86
CA MET A 171 -9.32 26.90 1.60
C MET A 171 -8.81 26.38 2.94
N HIS A 172 -9.32 26.99 4.00
CA HIS A 172 -9.01 26.74 5.38
C HIS A 172 -9.56 25.38 5.82
N LEU A 173 -8.69 24.37 5.94
CA LEU A 173 -8.99 23.16 6.69
C LEU A 173 -7.71 22.69 7.41
N GLU A 174 -7.86 22.52 8.73
CA GLU A 174 -6.92 21.98 9.70
C GLU A 174 -5.98 20.87 9.15
N PRO A 175 -4.65 20.99 9.28
CA PRO A 175 -3.72 19.96 8.84
C PRO A 175 -3.55 18.88 9.92
N ALA A 176 -3.85 17.63 9.55
CA ALA A 176 -3.29 16.46 10.23
C ALA A 176 -1.74 16.54 10.20
N PRO A 177 -1.05 16.20 11.30
CA PRO A 177 0.38 16.46 11.43
C PRO A 177 1.18 15.53 10.51
N ASN A 178 1.81 16.12 9.50
CA ASN A 178 2.85 15.48 8.74
C ASN A 178 4.09 15.36 9.63
N PHE A 179 4.43 14.14 10.05
CA PHE A 179 5.70 13.87 10.72
C PHE A 179 6.84 13.97 9.70
N ARG A 180 7.22 15.21 9.39
CA ARG A 180 8.43 15.56 8.68
C ARG A 180 9.48 15.76 9.76
N MET A 181 10.46 14.87 9.86
CA MET A 181 11.56 15.05 10.81
C MET A 181 12.28 16.34 10.45
N GLU A 182 12.09 17.36 11.28
CA GLU A 182 12.87 18.60 11.25
C GLU A 182 14.35 18.26 11.43
N PRO A 183 15.25 18.94 10.71
CA PRO A 183 16.68 18.81 10.98
C PRO A 183 16.94 19.16 12.44
N VAL A 184 17.72 18.32 13.12
CA VAL A 184 17.98 18.47 14.56
C VAL A 184 18.55 19.85 14.82
N THR A 185 17.80 20.66 15.58
CA THR A 185 18.20 22.00 15.97
C THR A 185 19.51 21.93 16.77
N ALA A 186 20.41 22.92 16.66
CA ALA A 186 21.68 22.91 17.38
C ALA A 186 21.51 22.71 18.91
N LEU A 187 20.40 23.20 19.47
CA LEU A 187 20.01 22.98 20.87
C LEU A 187 19.64 21.52 21.16
N GLY A 188 19.02 20.82 20.22
CA GLY A 188 18.72 19.38 20.31
C GLY A 188 19.99 18.53 20.30
N VAL A 189 20.97 18.89 19.46
CA VAL A 189 22.29 18.25 19.47
C VAL A 189 23.01 18.49 20.81
N LEU A 190 22.96 19.71 21.34
CA LEU A 190 23.53 20.04 22.65
C LEU A 190 22.87 19.22 23.78
N SER A 191 21.53 19.11 23.76
CA SER A 191 20.77 18.32 24.73
C SER A 191 21.12 16.83 24.65
N LEU A 192 21.27 16.29 23.44
CA LEU A 192 21.69 14.90 23.24
C LEU A 192 23.09 14.65 23.82
N ILE A 193 24.05 15.54 23.56
CA ILE A 193 25.42 15.45 24.09
C ILE A 193 25.42 15.52 25.62
N LEU A 194 24.67 16.44 26.21
CA LEU A 194 24.55 16.58 27.66
C LEU A 194 23.94 15.33 28.32
N ASN A 195 22.93 14.73 27.71
CA ASN A 195 22.33 13.49 28.22
C ASN A 195 23.32 12.32 28.19
N ILE A 196 24.09 12.17 27.10
CA ILE A 196 25.13 11.14 26.98
C ILE A 196 26.23 11.35 28.02
N MET A 197 26.68 12.60 28.20
CA MET A 197 27.62 13.00 29.25
C MET A 197 27.12 12.66 30.66
N CYS A 198 25.87 13.01 30.98
CA CYS A 198 25.26 12.71 32.28
C CYS A 198 25.16 11.20 32.53
N ALA A 199 24.76 10.43 31.51
CA ALA A 199 24.69 8.97 31.61
C ALA A 199 26.08 8.36 31.89
N ALA A 200 27.12 8.83 31.19
CA ALA A 200 28.49 8.37 31.41
C ALA A 200 29.00 8.71 32.82
N LEU A 201 28.75 9.92 33.33
CA LEU A 201 29.15 10.31 34.68
C LEU A 201 28.42 9.51 35.76
N ASN A 202 27.13 9.24 35.57
CA ASN A 202 26.36 8.39 36.48
C ASN A 202 26.84 6.93 36.44
N LEU A 203 27.24 6.44 35.26
CA LEU A 203 27.81 5.11 35.11
C LEU A 203 29.19 4.99 35.78
N ILE A 204 30.06 5.98 35.62
CA ILE A 204 31.37 6.02 36.29
C ILE A 204 31.21 6.05 37.81
N ARG A 205 30.27 6.87 38.33
CA ARG A 205 29.94 6.88 39.76
C ARG A 205 29.40 5.54 40.25
N GLY A 206 28.54 4.91 39.45
CA GLY A 206 28.01 3.58 39.76
C GLY A 206 29.09 2.50 39.81
N ILE A 207 30.02 2.52 38.85
CA ILE A 207 31.16 1.58 38.81
C ILE A 207 32.10 1.82 40.00
N HIS A 208 32.41 3.07 40.33
CA HIS A 208 33.26 3.40 41.48
C HIS A 208 32.63 3.02 42.82
N LEU A 209 31.30 3.11 42.95
CA LEU A 209 30.54 2.62 44.11
C LEU A 209 30.53 1.08 44.18
N ALA A 210 30.46 0.40 43.03
CA ALA A 210 30.52 -1.05 42.95
C ALA A 210 31.93 -1.59 43.26
N GLU A 211 32.99 -0.91 42.82
CA GLU A 211 34.38 -1.24 43.16
C GLU A 211 34.64 -1.07 44.67
N HIS A 212 34.17 0.04 45.28
CA HIS A 212 34.28 0.21 46.73
C HIS A 212 33.50 -0.85 47.53
N SER A 213 32.33 -1.30 47.02
CA SER A 213 31.56 -2.38 47.69
C SER A 213 32.22 -3.75 47.56
N LEU A 214 33.01 -3.99 46.52
CA LEU A 214 33.75 -5.25 46.31
C LEU A 214 35.06 -5.32 47.09
N GLN A 215 35.60 -4.17 47.50
CA GLN A 215 36.86 -4.09 48.26
C GLN A 215 36.69 -4.24 49.77
N ASP A 216 35.45 -4.38 50.26
CA ASP A 216 35.10 -4.76 51.64
C ASP A 216 34.66 -6.25 51.76
N PRO A 217 35.54 -7.27 51.59
CA PRO A 217 35.22 -8.64 51.99
C PRO A 217 35.62 -8.95 53.45
N GLY A 218 35.84 -7.93 54.30
CA GLY A 218 36.59 -8.10 55.55
C GLY A 218 36.01 -7.46 56.81
N SER A 219 34.69 -7.52 57.07
CA SER A 219 34.17 -7.15 58.40
C SER A 219 32.79 -7.73 58.78
N GLN A 220 32.44 -8.93 58.32
CA GLN A 220 31.25 -9.66 58.80
C GLN A 220 31.60 -11.09 59.25
N PHE A 221 32.47 -11.21 60.25
CA PHE A 221 32.66 -12.45 61.00
C PHE A 221 33.04 -12.12 62.45
N CYS A 222 32.14 -11.54 63.24
CA CYS A 222 32.39 -11.40 64.69
C CYS A 222 31.19 -11.14 65.61
N TRP A 223 29.93 -11.43 65.25
CA TRP A 223 28.81 -11.12 66.18
C TRP A 223 27.68 -12.16 66.30
N LEU A 224 27.96 -13.45 66.17
CA LEU A 224 27.00 -14.48 66.62
C LEU A 224 27.72 -15.67 67.25
N ASP A 225 28.34 -15.45 68.41
CA ASP A 225 28.52 -16.52 69.40
C ASP A 225 28.40 -15.95 70.82
N GLN A 226 27.16 -15.68 71.25
CA GLN A 226 26.76 -15.72 72.66
C GLN A 226 25.24 -15.60 72.79
N THR A 227 24.57 -16.74 72.93
CA THR A 227 23.48 -17.03 73.89
C THR A 227 22.71 -18.27 73.44
N SER A 228 23.10 -19.46 73.89
CA SER A 228 22.34 -20.29 74.84
C SER A 228 22.93 -21.68 74.97
#